data_AF-A0A7S3DN66-F1
#
_entry.id   AF-A0A7S3DN66-F1
#
_cell.length_a   1.000
_cell.length_b   1.000
_cell.length_c   1.000
_cell.angle_alpha   90.00
_cell.angle_beta   90.00
_cell.angle_gamma   90.00
#
_symmetry.space_group_name_H-M   'P 1'
#
loop_
_entity.id
_entity.type
_entity.pdbx_description
1 polymer ?
#
loop_
_entity_poly.entity_id
_entity_poly.type
_entity_poly.pdbx_seq_one_letter_code
_entity_poly.pdbx_strand_id
1 'polypeptide(L)'
;MHPPLDRPHPDCQDVIKALKACHKDTWKKYTGGCNEAKVALDQCFGREKKRLLAEENKDWGERQVQQQEIMKDVFGRQETYYEFLAKDPEYQKEMAKHQQPPPPQTS
;
A
#
# COMPACT_ATOMS: atom_id res chain seq x y z
N MET A 1 0.50 15.51 13.65
CA MET A 1 -0.82 15.55 12.97
C MET A 1 -1.02 14.25 12.20
N HIS A 2 -2.24 13.71 12.15
CA HIS A 2 -2.58 12.45 11.46
C HIS A 2 -3.25 12.73 10.09
N PRO A 3 -3.22 11.78 9.13
CA PRO A 3 -4.00 11.86 7.90
C PRO A 3 -5.52 11.95 8.16
N PRO A 4 -6.35 12.36 7.18
CA PRO A 4 -7.80 12.49 7.37
C PRO A 4 -8.44 11.20 7.88
N LEU A 5 -9.30 11.32 8.90
CA LEU A 5 -10.02 10.21 9.57
C LEU A 5 -11.44 10.05 9.01
N ASP A 6 -11.62 10.36 7.73
CA ASP A 6 -12.94 10.40 7.08
C ASP A 6 -13.40 9.01 6.61
N ARG A 7 -12.46 8.08 6.51
CA ARG A 7 -12.75 6.68 6.19
C ARG A 7 -13.26 5.93 7.43
N PRO A 8 -14.13 4.93 7.26
CA PRO A 8 -14.59 4.12 8.39
C PRO A 8 -13.44 3.30 8.98
N HIS A 9 -13.36 3.31 10.30
CA HIS A 9 -12.39 2.55 11.10
C HIS A 9 -13.14 1.65 12.08
N PRO A 10 -13.60 0.46 11.64
CA PRO A 10 -14.46 -0.41 12.45
C PRO A 10 -13.86 -0.77 13.82
N ASP A 11 -12.53 -0.86 13.93
CA ASP A 11 -11.87 -1.27 15.18
C ASP A 11 -11.38 -0.09 16.02
N CYS A 12 -11.22 1.09 15.39
CA CYS A 12 -10.53 2.23 16.00
C CYS A 12 -11.42 3.47 16.21
N GLN A 13 -12.72 3.34 15.99
CA GLN A 13 -13.67 4.45 16.08
C GLN A 13 -13.66 5.16 17.46
N ASP A 14 -13.49 4.41 18.55
CA ASP A 14 -13.49 4.99 19.89
C ASP A 14 -12.21 5.75 20.20
N VAL A 15 -11.07 5.28 19.69
CA VAL A 15 -9.78 5.99 19.82
C VAL A 15 -9.79 7.29 19.00
N ILE A 16 -10.43 7.27 17.83
CA ILE A 16 -10.67 8.47 17.02
C ILE A 16 -11.53 9.49 17.77
N LYS A 17 -12.61 9.05 18.43
CA LYS A 17 -13.45 9.94 19.26
C LYS A 17 -12.65 10.56 20.40
N ALA A 18 -11.78 9.79 21.07
CA ALA A 18 -10.92 10.29 22.13
C ALA A 18 -9.94 11.37 21.64
N LEU A 19 -9.31 11.16 20.48
CA LEU A 19 -8.43 12.16 19.88
C LEU A 19 -9.20 13.42 19.44
N LYS A 20 -10.37 13.25 18.81
CA LYS A 20 -11.26 14.38 18.45
C LYS A 20 -11.71 15.17 19.67
N ALA A 21 -11.99 14.50 20.79
CA ALA A 21 -12.31 15.14 22.06
C ALA A 21 -11.11 15.95 22.60
N CYS A 22 -9.89 15.42 22.54
CA CYS A 22 -8.69 16.15 22.95
C CYS A 22 -8.44 17.39 22.09
N HIS A 23 -8.66 17.28 20.78
CA HIS A 23 -8.51 18.41 19.85
C HIS A 23 -9.59 19.52 20.01
N LYS A 24 -10.64 19.31 20.82
CA LYS A 24 -11.57 20.40 21.20
C LYS A 24 -10.87 21.48 22.02
N ASP A 25 -9.81 21.09 22.75
CA ASP A 25 -8.92 22.03 23.42
C ASP A 25 -7.80 22.44 22.44
N THR A 26 -7.96 23.64 21.88
CA THR A 26 -7.02 24.23 20.93
C THR A 26 -5.61 24.33 21.52
N TRP A 27 -5.47 24.63 22.80
CA TRP A 27 -4.17 24.75 23.45
C TRP A 27 -3.47 23.38 23.50
N LYS A 28 -4.16 22.34 23.95
CA LYS A 28 -3.60 20.97 24.01
C LYS A 28 -3.25 20.41 22.63
N LYS A 29 -4.03 20.75 21.61
CA LYS A 29 -3.78 20.37 20.22
C LYS A 29 -2.42 20.88 19.71
N TYR A 30 -2.04 22.12 20.04
CA TYR A 30 -0.81 22.72 19.55
C TYR A 30 0.39 22.56 20.49
N THR A 31 0.17 22.27 21.77
CA THR A 31 1.23 22.14 22.79
C THR A 31 1.62 20.70 23.12
N GLY A 32 1.06 19.70 22.42
CA GLY A 32 1.38 18.29 22.63
C GLY A 32 0.61 17.61 23.76
N GLY A 33 -0.40 18.27 24.34
CA GLY A 33 -1.27 17.72 25.38
C GLY A 33 -2.16 16.54 24.93
N CYS A 34 -2.13 16.20 23.64
CA CYS A 34 -2.86 15.06 23.06
C CYS A 34 -1.95 13.88 22.62
N ASN A 35 -0.69 13.86 23.06
CA ASN A 35 0.28 12.84 22.61
C ASN A 35 -0.14 11.41 22.97
N GLU A 36 -0.71 11.18 24.15
CA GLU A 36 -1.18 9.84 24.56
C GLU A 36 -2.31 9.34 23.65
N ALA A 37 -3.30 10.19 23.39
CA ALA A 37 -4.40 9.87 22.46
C ALA A 37 -3.87 9.63 21.04
N LYS A 38 -2.83 10.35 20.62
CA LYS A 38 -2.15 10.12 19.35
C LYS A 38 -1.46 8.75 19.31
N VAL A 39 -0.69 8.39 20.35
CA VAL A 39 0.01 7.10 20.42
C VAL A 39 -0.99 5.95 20.41
N ALA A 40 -2.10 6.08 21.16
CA ALA A 40 -3.18 5.10 21.16
C ALA A 40 -3.79 4.92 19.76
N LEU A 41 -3.99 6.02 19.03
CA LEU A 41 -4.51 5.99 17.65
C LEU A 41 -3.55 5.26 16.71
N ASP A 42 -2.27 5.62 16.73
CA ASP A 42 -1.25 5.03 15.86
C ASP A 42 -1.15 3.51 16.10
N GLN A 43 -1.20 3.07 17.35
CA GLN A 43 -1.20 1.65 17.71
C GLN A 43 -2.46 0.93 17.22
N CYS A 44 -3.63 1.56 17.34
CA CYS A 44 -4.88 0.98 16.88
C CYS A 44 -4.86 0.78 15.36
N PHE A 45 -4.47 1.81 14.61
CA PHE A 45 -4.38 1.74 13.15
C PHE A 45 -3.35 0.71 12.68
N GLY A 46 -2.25 0.55 13.41
CA GLY A 46 -1.28 -0.51 13.15
C GLY A 46 -1.89 -1.90 13.26
N ARG A 47 -2.76 -2.14 14.26
CA ARG A 47 -3.44 -3.43 14.44
C ARG A 47 -4.55 -3.64 13.41
N GLU A 48 -5.40 -2.64 13.20
CA GLU A 48 -6.50 -2.68 12.23
C GLU A 48 -5.97 -2.96 10.82
N LYS A 49 -4.92 -2.24 10.40
CA LYS A 49 -4.25 -2.48 9.12
C LYS A 49 -3.74 -3.91 8.99
N LYS A 50 -3.10 -4.45 10.02
CA LYS A 50 -2.59 -5.83 10.00
C LYS A 50 -3.73 -6.85 9.90
N ARG A 51 -4.84 -6.65 10.61
CA ARG A 51 -6.01 -7.52 10.54
C ARG A 51 -6.62 -7.51 9.14
N LEU A 52 -6.89 -6.32 8.59
CA LEU A 52 -7.47 -6.17 7.25
C LEU A 52 -6.59 -6.79 6.16
N LEU A 53 -5.27 -6.54 6.21
CA LEU A 53 -4.33 -7.18 5.29
C LEU A 53 -4.28 -8.70 5.46
N ALA A 54 -4.34 -9.20 6.69
CA ALA A 54 -4.39 -10.63 6.95
C ALA A 54 -5.67 -11.26 6.40
N GLU A 55 -6.81 -10.57 6.46
CA GLU A 55 -8.08 -11.00 5.86
C GLU A 55 -8.03 -10.98 4.33
N GLU A 56 -7.52 -9.90 3.74
CA GLU A 56 -7.40 -9.77 2.28
C GLU A 56 -6.43 -10.81 1.69
N ASN A 57 -5.36 -11.13 2.41
CA ASN A 57 -4.32 -12.04 1.93
C ASN A 57 -4.68 -13.53 2.07
N LYS A 58 -5.78 -13.91 2.74
CA LYS A 58 -6.17 -15.33 2.94
C LYS A 58 -6.28 -16.08 1.62
N ASP A 59 -6.92 -15.43 0.64
CA ASP A 59 -7.24 -16.05 -0.65
C ASP A 59 -6.33 -15.51 -1.76
N TRP A 60 -5.22 -14.86 -1.40
CA TRP A 60 -4.34 -14.21 -2.37
C TRP A 60 -3.78 -15.21 -3.39
N GLY A 61 -3.35 -16.39 -2.94
CA GLY A 61 -2.87 -17.45 -3.82
C GLY A 61 -3.93 -17.95 -4.81
N GLU A 62 -5.14 -18.21 -4.32
CA GLU A 62 -6.28 -18.64 -5.16
C GLU A 62 -6.68 -17.55 -6.15
N ARG A 63 -6.73 -16.29 -5.71
CA ARG A 63 -7.00 -15.13 -6.56
C ARG A 63 -5.92 -14.97 -7.62
N GLN A 64 -4.65 -15.17 -7.29
CA GLN A 64 -3.57 -15.10 -8.29
C GLN A 64 -3.69 -16.17 -9.36
N VAL A 65 -3.96 -17.42 -8.97
CA VAL A 65 -4.20 -18.52 -9.92
C VAL A 65 -5.41 -18.20 -10.80
N GLN A 66 -6.53 -17.77 -10.21
CA GLN A 66 -7.73 -17.40 -10.97
C GLN A 66 -7.48 -16.25 -11.95
N GLN A 67 -6.74 -15.21 -11.53
CA GLN A 67 -6.36 -14.10 -12.41
C GLN A 67 -5.47 -14.58 -13.56
N GLN A 68 -4.52 -15.49 -13.31
CA GLN A 68 -3.70 -16.08 -14.36
C GLN A 68 -4.55 -16.89 -15.35
N GLU A 69 -5.49 -17.72 -14.86
CA GLU A 69 -6.38 -18.52 -15.72
C GLU A 69 -7.28 -17.63 -16.60
N ILE A 70 -7.89 -16.58 -16.04
CA ILE A 70 -8.69 -15.62 -16.82
C ILE A 70 -7.84 -14.91 -17.88
N MET A 71 -6.60 -14.55 -17.54
CA MET A 71 -5.68 -13.93 -18.50
C MET A 71 -5.31 -14.88 -19.65
N LYS A 72 -5.13 -16.19 -19.37
CA LYS A 72 -4.89 -17.20 -20.42
C LYS A 72 -6.07 -17.34 -21.37
N ASP A 73 -7.29 -17.33 -20.83
CA ASP A 73 -8.53 -17.46 -21.59
C ASP A 73 -8.80 -16.23 -22.48
N VAL A 74 -8.65 -15.02 -21.92
CA VAL A 74 -8.92 -13.76 -22.63
C VAL A 74 -7.85 -13.42 -23.66
N PHE A 75 -6.57 -13.64 -23.37
CA PHE A 75 -5.47 -13.31 -24.29
C PHE A 75 -5.04 -14.47 -25.19
N GLY A 76 -5.62 -15.67 -25.04
CA GLY A 76 -5.28 -16.87 -25.82
C GLY A 76 -3.80 -17.28 -25.72
N ARG A 77 -3.08 -16.73 -24.74
CA ARG A 77 -1.64 -16.91 -24.54
C ARG A 77 -1.42 -17.47 -23.13
N GLN A 78 -0.77 -18.63 -23.06
CA GLN A 78 -0.50 -19.35 -21.81
C GLN A 78 0.56 -18.70 -20.91
N GLU A 79 1.25 -17.69 -21.42
CA GLU A 79 2.37 -17.04 -20.73
C GLU A 79 1.91 -15.94 -19.78
N THR A 80 2.60 -15.83 -18.65
CA THR A 80 2.42 -14.74 -17.69
C THR A 80 2.83 -13.39 -18.29
N TYR A 81 2.35 -12.30 -17.71
CA TYR A 81 2.73 -10.94 -18.13
C TYR A 81 4.25 -10.72 -18.19
N TYR A 82 5.00 -11.26 -17.21
CA TYR A 82 6.45 -11.15 -17.19
C TYR A 82 7.13 -12.04 -18.24
N GLU A 83 6.59 -13.23 -18.52
CA GLU A 83 7.09 -14.10 -19.60
C GLU A 83 6.83 -13.50 -20.98
N PHE A 84 5.69 -12.83 -21.16
CA PHE A 84 5.40 -12.05 -22.36
C PHE A 84 6.43 -10.92 -22.55
N LEU A 85 6.66 -10.10 -21.51
CA LEU A 85 7.68 -9.04 -21.56
C LEU A 85 9.10 -9.58 -21.76
N ALA A 86 9.41 -10.75 -21.22
CA ALA A 86 10.71 -11.40 -21.43
C ALA A 86 10.96 -11.75 -22.91
N LYS A 87 9.90 -12.04 -23.67
CA LYS A 87 9.96 -12.38 -25.09
C LYS A 87 9.73 -11.19 -26.00
N ASP A 88 9.23 -10.07 -25.47
CA ASP A 88 8.96 -8.87 -26.24
C ASP A 88 10.28 -8.16 -26.64
N PRO A 89 10.62 -8.10 -27.95
CA PRO A 89 11.89 -7.54 -28.41
C PRO A 89 12.01 -6.04 -28.16
N GLU A 90 10.90 -5.32 -28.03
CA GLU A 90 10.87 -3.88 -27.83
C GLU A 90 11.13 -3.53 -26.35
N TYR A 91 10.50 -4.27 -25.43
CA TYR A 91 10.78 -4.20 -24.00
C TYR A 91 12.24 -4.53 -23.69
N GLN A 92 12.81 -5.59 -24.28
CA GLN A 92 14.22 -5.93 -24.06
C GLN A 92 15.18 -4.85 -24.57
N LYS A 93 14.88 -4.24 -25.73
CA LYS A 93 15.65 -3.10 -26.24
C LYS A 93 15.59 -1.90 -25.29
N GLU A 94 14.44 -1.62 -24.70
CA GLU A 94 14.29 -0.51 -23.75
C GLU A 94 15.04 -0.79 -22.44
N MET A 95 14.93 -2.00 -21.90
CA MET A 95 15.67 -2.44 -20.72
C MET A 95 17.19 -2.37 -20.94
N ALA A 96 17.66 -2.71 -22.13
CA ALA A 96 19.07 -2.61 -22.50
C ALA A 96 19.58 -1.17 -22.52
N LYS A 97 18.74 -0.17 -22.85
CA LYS A 97 19.10 1.25 -22.73
C LYS A 97 19.26 1.67 -21.27
N HIS A 98 18.41 1.16 -20.38
CA HIS A 98 18.45 1.46 -18.95
C HIS A 98 19.58 0.74 -18.18
N GLN A 99 20.14 -0.34 -18.74
CA GLN A 99 21.28 -1.07 -18.18
C GLN A 99 22.64 -0.56 -18.67
N GLN A 100 22.69 0.46 -19.54
CA GLN A 100 23.96 1.04 -19.95
C GLN A 100 24.62 1.75 -18.75
N PRO A 101 25.89 1.46 -18.42
CA PRO A 101 26.61 2.25 -17.44
C PRO A 101 26.63 3.71 -17.92
N PRO A 102 26.60 4.70 -17.00
CA PRO A 102 26.67 6.10 -17.39
C PRO A 102 27.90 6.32 -18.28
N PRO A 103 27.80 7.16 -19.34
CA PRO A 103 28.93 7.42 -20.22
C PRO A 103 30.12 7.90 -19.38
N PRO A 104 31.36 7.47 -19.70
CA PRO A 104 32.53 7.93 -18.97
C PRO A 104 32.57 9.47 -19.04
N GLN A 105 32.54 10.11 -17.88
CA GLN A 105 32.71 11.55 -17.79
C GLN A 105 34.13 11.87 -18.23
N THR A 106 34.27 12.38 -19.46
CA THR A 106 35.54 12.88 -19.98
C THR A 106 35.95 14.10 -19.16
N SER A 107 37.07 13.99 -18.46
CA SER A 107 37.67 15.07 -17.67
C SER A 107 38.41 16.09 -18.53
#